data_AF-A0A535IW15-F1
#
_entry.id   AF-A0A535IW15-F1
#
_cell.length_a   1.000
_cell.length_b   1.000
_cell.length_c   1.000
_cell.angle_alpha   90.00
_cell.angle_beta   90.00
_cell.angle_gamma   90.00
#
_symmetry.space_group_name_H-M   'P 1'
#
loop_
_entity.id
_entity.type
_entity.pdbx_description
1 polymer ?
#
loop_
_entity_poly.entity_id
_entity_poly.type
_entity_poly.pdbx_seq_one_letter_code
_entity_poly.pdbx_strand_id
1 'polypeptide(L)' 'ADHCRRAKWAVENVDVTLLAQVPKLVPYREAIRNSLAGVLGIDPAAAGLKATTTDHVGPIGNGEALAAQAVVLLRELT' A
#
# COMPACT_ATOMS: atom_id res chain seq x y z
N ALA A 1 10.91 5.94 4.12
CA ALA A 1 12.14 5.10 4.18
C ALA A 1 13.23 5.68 5.09
N ASP A 2 13.45 7.00 5.10
CA ASP A 2 14.61 7.61 5.78
C ASP A 2 14.67 7.38 7.29
N HIS A 3 13.52 7.45 7.97
CA HIS A 3 13.44 7.16 9.40
C HIS A 3 13.93 5.73 9.71
N CYS A 4 13.47 4.73 8.95
CA CYS A 4 13.90 3.34 9.09
C CYS A 4 15.40 3.21 8.88
N ARG A 5 15.95 3.84 7.83
CA ARG A 5 17.40 3.80 7.53
C ARG A 5 18.25 4.36 8.67
N ARG A 6 17.83 5.48 9.27
CA ARG A 6 18.51 6.06 10.44
C ARG A 6 18.49 5.12 11.65
N ALA A 7 17.44 4.31 11.78
CA ALA A 7 17.30 3.30 12.82
C ALA A 7 17.91 1.93 12.46
N LYS A 8 18.73 1.84 11.40
CA LYS A 8 19.35 0.58 10.91
C LYS A 8 18.34 -0.45 10.39
N TRP A 9 17.25 0.02 9.77
CA TRP A 9 16.26 -0.82 9.08
C TRP A 9 16.12 -0.44 7.61
N ALA A 10 15.90 -1.42 6.76
CA ALA A 10 15.45 -1.25 5.39
C ALA A 10 14.08 -1.89 5.19
N VAL A 11 13.29 -1.30 4.28
CA VAL A 11 12.04 -1.90 3.83
C VAL A 11 12.38 -3.07 2.92
N GLU A 12 11.89 -4.26 3.25
CA GLU A 12 12.05 -5.44 2.41
C GLU A 12 10.91 -5.52 1.39
N ASN A 13 9.67 -5.48 1.88
CA ASN A 13 8.48 -5.46 1.05
C ASN A 13 7.31 -4.77 1.77
N VAL A 14 6.27 -4.42 1.01
CA VAL A 14 5.01 -3.88 1.52
C VAL A 14 3.84 -4.58 0.87
N ASP A 15 2.77 -4.85 1.62
CA ASP A 15 1.46 -5.25 1.11
C ASP A 15 0.42 -4.23 1.54
N VAL A 16 -0.28 -3.64 0.57
CA VAL A 16 -1.31 -2.62 0.81
C VAL A 16 -2.67 -3.16 0.36
N THR A 17 -3.69 -3.04 1.20
CA THR A 17 -5.09 -3.26 0.86
C THR A 17 -5.84 -1.93 0.90
N LEU A 18 -6.35 -1.50 -0.26
CA LEU A 18 -7.22 -0.33 -0.39
C LEU A 18 -8.68 -0.77 -0.25
N LEU A 19 -9.42 -0.10 0.63
CA LEU A 19 -10.85 -0.28 0.81
C LEU A 19 -11.57 0.93 0.22
N ALA A 20 -12.28 0.72 -0.89
CA ALA A 20 -13.01 1.77 -1.59
C ALA A 20 -14.19 1.18 -2.36
N GLN A 21 -15.37 1.79 -2.23
CA GLN A 21 -16.52 1.44 -3.06
C GLN A 21 -16.36 1.95 -4.50
N VAL A 22 -15.84 3.18 -4.63
CA VAL A 22 -15.52 3.85 -5.90
C VAL A 22 -14.29 4.75 -5.68
N PRO A 23 -13.46 5.00 -6.71
CA PRO A 23 -13.52 4.45 -8.07
C PRO A 23 -12.97 3.01 -8.15
N LYS A 24 -13.12 2.36 -9.31
CA LYS A 24 -12.41 1.10 -9.59
C LYS A 24 -10.91 1.37 -9.64
N LEU A 25 -10.13 0.68 -8.80
CA LEU A 25 -8.69 0.90 -8.65
C LEU A 25 -7.83 0.04 -9.59
N VAL A 26 -8.42 -0.95 -10.27
CA VAL A 26 -7.71 -1.83 -11.21
C VAL A 26 -6.91 -1.07 -12.27
N PRO A 27 -7.44 -0.01 -12.95
CA PRO A 27 -6.69 0.73 -13.96
C PRO A 27 -5.45 1.45 -13.40
N TYR A 28 -5.42 1.72 -12.10
CA TYR A 28 -4.36 2.48 -11.44
C TYR A 28 -3.38 1.57 -10.68
N ARG A 29 -3.61 0.25 -10.66
CA ARG A 29 -2.86 -0.70 -9.83
C ARG A 29 -1.35 -0.57 -10.02
N GLU A 30 -0.87 -0.63 -11.26
CA GLU A 30 0.57 -0.58 -11.54
C GLU A 30 1.17 0.80 -11.26
N ALA A 31 0.44 1.88 -11.53
CA ALA A 31 0.89 3.23 -11.20
C ALA A 31 1.07 3.41 -9.68
N ILE A 32 0.12 2.91 -8.88
CA ILE A 32 0.21 2.95 -7.42
C ILE A 32 1.37 2.08 -6.93
N ARG A 33 1.52 0.85 -7.45
CA ARG A 33 2.64 -0.04 -7.08
C ARG A 33 4.01 0.59 -7.36
N ASN A 34 4.18 1.19 -8.53
CA ASN A 34 5.42 1.88 -8.90
C ASN A 34 5.67 3.11 -8.02
N SER A 35 4.62 3.86 -7.67
CA SER A 35 4.73 4.98 -6.74
C SER A 35 5.16 4.52 -5.34
N LEU A 36 4.57 3.45 -4.81
CA LEU A 36 4.95 2.87 -3.52
C LEU A 36 6.40 2.41 -3.53
N ALA A 37 6.80 1.66 -4.55
CA ALA A 37 8.16 1.16 -4.73
C ALA A 37 9.18 2.30 -4.79
N GLY A 38 8.91 3.35 -5.57
CA GLY A 38 9.77 4.51 -5.69
C GLY A 38 9.93 5.29 -4.38
N VAL A 39 8.84 5.50 -3.64
CA VAL A 39 8.88 6.21 -2.34
C VAL A 39 9.59 5.39 -1.25
N LEU A 40 9.48 4.06 -1.30
CA LEU A 40 10.10 3.16 -0.32
C LEU A 40 11.54 2.76 -0.71
N GLY A 41 11.93 2.92 -1.97
CA GLY A 41 13.24 2.53 -2.48
C GLY A 41 13.39 1.00 -2.62
N ILE A 42 12.32 0.31 -3.01
CA ILE A 42 12.28 -1.15 -3.20
C ILE A 42 11.93 -1.50 -4.65
N ASP A 43 12.11 -2.76 -5.02
CA ASP A 43 11.66 -3.29 -6.32
C ASP A 43 10.11 -3.24 -6.41
N PRO A 44 9.51 -2.84 -7.55
CA PRO A 44 8.06 -2.91 -7.76
C PRO A 44 7.43 -4.29 -7.51
N ALA A 45 8.18 -5.38 -7.70
CA ALA A 45 7.76 -6.73 -7.36
C ALA A 45 7.60 -6.93 -5.84
N ALA A 46 8.31 -6.16 -5.02
CA ALA A 46 8.19 -6.15 -3.56
C ALA A 46 7.07 -5.22 -3.03
N ALA A 47 6.31 -4.56 -3.92
CA ALA A 47 5.15 -3.75 -3.58
C ALA A 47 3.84 -4.46 -3.99
N GLY A 48 3.21 -5.12 -3.02
CA GLY A 48 1.88 -5.74 -3.14
C GLY A 48 0.76 -4.70 -3.04
N LEU A 49 -0.24 -4.80 -3.91
CA LEU A 49 -1.42 -3.95 -3.89
C LEU A 49 -2.70 -4.75 -4.16
N LYS A 50 -3.61 -4.71 -3.20
CA LYS A 50 -4.96 -5.27 -3.25
C LYS A 50 -5.97 -4.14 -3.14
N ALA A 51 -7.13 -4.34 -3.72
CA ALA A 51 -8.25 -3.43 -3.58
C ALA A 51 -9.53 -4.24 -3.40
N THR A 52 -10.36 -3.84 -2.45
CA THR A 52 -11.65 -4.47 -2.15
C THR A 52 -12.69 -3.43 -1.77
N THR A 53 -13.95 -3.82 -1.80
CA THR A 53 -15.09 -3.08 -1.26
C THR A 53 -15.37 -3.49 0.18
N THR A 54 -16.25 -2.75 0.86
CA THR A 54 -16.87 -3.19 2.13
C THR A 54 -18.32 -3.59 1.91
N ASP A 55 -18.64 -4.11 0.72
CA ASP A 55 -19.94 -4.66 0.34
C ASP A 55 -21.14 -3.76 0.67
N HIS A 56 -21.01 -2.46 0.36
CA HIS A 56 -22.01 -1.44 0.66
C HIS A 56 -22.32 -1.24 2.15
N VAL A 57 -21.42 -1.70 3.04
CA VAL A 57 -21.53 -1.51 4.49
C VAL A 57 -20.65 -0.36 4.96
N GLY A 58 -21.26 0.55 5.73
CA GLY A 58 -20.59 1.66 6.41
C GLY A 58 -20.11 2.78 5.47
N PRO A 59 -19.37 3.77 5.99
CA PRO A 59 -18.96 4.96 5.22
C PRO A 59 -18.16 4.62 3.96
N ILE A 60 -17.32 3.59 3.99
CA ILE A 60 -16.56 3.14 2.81
C ILE A 60 -17.50 2.55 1.76
N GLY A 61 -18.46 1.70 2.17
CA GLY A 61 -19.43 1.05 1.29
C GLY A 61 -20.45 2.03 0.69
N ASN A 62 -20.72 3.13 1.40
CA ASN A 62 -21.53 4.25 0.92
C ASN A 62 -20.77 5.15 -0.07
N GLY A 63 -19.45 4.97 -0.24
CA GLY A 63 -18.61 5.83 -1.08
C GLY A 63 -18.29 7.19 -0.44
N GLU A 64 -18.49 7.34 0.86
CA GLU A 64 -18.20 8.57 1.62
C GLU A 64 -16.75 8.62 2.12
N ALA A 65 -16.08 7.46 2.17
CA ALA A 65 -14.73 7.32 2.68
C ALA A 65 -13.89 6.32 1.87
N LEU A 66 -12.58 6.49 1.93
CA LEU A 66 -11.59 5.51 1.48
C LEU A 66 -10.68 5.17 2.66
N ALA A 67 -10.23 3.92 2.73
CA ALA A 67 -9.23 3.50 3.71
C ALA A 67 -8.12 2.69 3.05
N ALA A 68 -6.96 2.64 3.71
CA ALA A 68 -5.82 1.85 3.31
C ALA A 68 -5.24 1.15 4.53
N GLN A 69 -4.93 -0.14 4.37
CA GLN A 69 -4.19 -0.92 5.35
C GLN A 69 -2.87 -1.33 4.71
N ALA A 70 -1.75 -1.13 5.42
CA ALA A 70 -0.43 -1.47 4.92
C ALA A 70 0.33 -2.29 5.97
N VAL A 71 0.94 -3.39 5.51
CA VAL A 71 1.85 -4.21 6.31
C VAL A 71 3.22 -4.15 5.64
N VAL A 72 4.25 -3.81 6.42
CA VAL A 72 5.61 -3.62 5.94
C VAL A 72 6.53 -4.58 6.68
N LEU A 73 7.32 -5.36 5.94
CA LEU A 73 8.42 -6.12 6.52
C LEU A 73 9.68 -5.25 6.49
N LEU A 74 10.34 -5.15 7.64
CA LEU A 74 11.63 -4.49 7.77
C LEU A 74 12.70 -5.55 7.97
N ARG A 75 13.86 -5.35 7.34
CA ARG A 75 15.07 -6.08 7.63
C ARG A 75 16.11 -5.19 8.28
N GLU A 76 16.87 -5.76 9.19
CA GLU A 76 17.98 -5.05 9.82
C GLU A 76 19.09 -4.81 8.79
N LEU A 77 19.71 -3.64 8.87
CA LEU A 77 20.90 -3.28 8.11
C LEU A 77 22.11 -3.60 8.99
N THR A 78 22.65 -4.80 8.80
CA THR A 78 23.96 -5.20 9.31
C THR A 78 25.08 -4.38 8.70
#